data_AF-A0A0G4N471-F1
#
_entry.id   AF-A0A0G4N471-F1
#
_cell.length_a   1.000
_cell.length_b   1.000
_cell.length_c   1.000
_cell.angle_alpha   90.00
_cell.angle_beta   90.00
_cell.angle_gamma   90.00
#
_symmetry.space_group_name_H-M   'P 1'
#
loop_
_entity.id
_entity.type
_entity.pdbx_description
1 polymer ?
#
loop_
_entity_poly.entity_id
_entity_poly.type
_entity_poly.pdbx_seq_one_letter_code
_entity_poly.pdbx_strand_id
1 'polypeptide(L)'
;MSILTSCSATFKLGPALVTGNAIILKPSPFTPYCGLKLAEIAQEFFPPGVVQALSGDDNLGPWLTAHPGIQKVSFTGSTPTGIRVMQSCAK
;
A
#
# COMPACT_ATOMS: atom_id res chain seq x y z
N MET A 1 -11.58 -1.43 3.07
CA MET A 1 -11.44 -0.23 2.27
C MET A 1 -10.03 0.23 2.59
N SER A 2 -9.05 -0.21 1.80
CA SER A 2 -7.62 0.10 1.94
C SER A 2 -6.89 -0.74 0.89
N ILE A 3 -6.23 -0.12 -0.09
CA ILE A 3 -5.35 -0.80 -1.05
C ILE A 3 -3.90 -0.65 -0.58
N LEU A 4 -3.22 -1.78 -0.36
CA LEU A 4 -1.79 -1.81 -0.01
C LEU A 4 -0.93 -1.85 -1.28
N THR A 5 0.00 -0.90 -1.46
CA THR A 5 0.83 -0.79 -2.68
C THR A 5 2.33 -0.66 -2.39
N SER A 6 3.18 -1.32 -3.19
CA SER A 6 4.65 -1.20 -3.21
C SER A 6 5.22 -0.81 -4.60
N CYS A 7 6.34 -0.04 -4.58
CA CYS A 7 7.29 0.42 -5.61
C CYS A 7 6.78 1.05 -6.93
N SER A 8 5.65 0.60 -7.48
CA SER A 8 4.99 1.21 -8.65
C SER A 8 3.72 1.95 -8.22
N ALA A 9 3.89 2.84 -7.25
CA ALA A 9 2.79 3.49 -6.54
C ALA A 9 1.84 4.25 -7.46
N THR A 10 2.38 4.99 -8.43
CA THR A 10 1.62 5.91 -9.29
C THR A 10 0.57 5.20 -10.15
N PHE A 11 0.92 4.04 -10.72
CA PHE A 11 0.02 3.25 -11.57
C PHE A 11 -1.14 2.61 -10.80
N LYS A 12 -0.99 2.43 -9.49
CA LYS A 12 -2.01 1.83 -8.63
C LYS A 12 -2.84 2.89 -7.91
N LEU A 13 -2.21 4.01 -7.55
CA LEU A 13 -2.83 5.09 -6.80
C LEU A 13 -3.93 5.79 -7.62
N GLY A 14 -3.66 6.14 -8.88
CA GLY A 14 -4.65 6.75 -9.78
C GLY A 14 -5.98 5.98 -9.88
N PRO A 15 -5.98 4.72 -10.36
CA PRO A 15 -7.22 3.94 -10.50
C PRO A 15 -7.89 3.63 -9.16
N ALA A 16 -7.12 3.45 -8.08
CA ALA A 16 -7.69 3.23 -6.76
C ALA A 16 -8.44 4.47 -6.23
N LEU A 17 -7.90 5.67 -6.45
CA LEU A 17 -8.56 6.92 -6.06
C LEU A 17 -9.79 7.22 -6.91
N VAL A 18 -9.71 7.00 -8.24
CA VAL A 18 -10.87 7.20 -9.14
C VAL A 18 -12.04 6.28 -8.80
N THR A 19 -11.75 5.08 -8.30
CA THR A 19 -12.77 4.13 -7.83
C THR A 19 -13.27 4.42 -6.40
N GLY A 20 -12.82 5.52 -5.79
CA GLY A 20 -13.27 5.95 -4.46
C GLY A 20 -12.64 5.18 -3.30
N ASN A 21 -11.52 4.48 -3.51
CA ASN A 21 -10.85 3.73 -2.44
C ASN A 21 -9.86 4.60 -1.67
N ALA A 22 -9.88 4.48 -0.35
CA ALA A 22 -8.77 4.91 0.49
C ALA A 22 -7.56 3.96 0.31
N ILE A 23 -6.34 4.50 0.42
CA ILE A 23 -5.10 3.82 0.08
C ILE A 23 -4.08 3.97 1.22
N ILE A 24 -3.39 2.87 1.51
CA ILE A 24 -2.22 2.86 2.39
C ILE A 24 -1.02 2.43 1.56
N LEU A 25 -0.13 3.38 1.29
CA LEU A 25 1.11 3.15 0.56
C LEU A 25 2.18 2.57 1.50
N LYS A 26 2.66 1.36 1.23
CA LYS A 26 3.77 0.75 1.96
C LYS A 26 4.98 0.61 1.05
N PRO A 27 5.91 1.57 1.06
CA PRO A 27 7.09 1.51 0.21
C PRO A 27 8.04 0.39 0.66
N SER A 28 9.03 0.11 -0.20
CA SER A 28 10.12 -0.82 0.09
C SER A 28 10.98 -0.27 1.22
N PRO A 29 11.43 -1.09 2.18
CA PRO A 29 12.34 -0.65 3.24
C PRO A 29 13.69 -0.18 2.68
N PHE A 30 14.09 -0.67 1.50
CA PHE A 30 15.35 -0.30 0.85
C PHE A 30 15.27 1.04 0.10
N THR A 31 14.08 1.44 -0.34
CA THR A 31 13.85 2.65 -1.16
C THR A 31 12.59 3.41 -0.74
N PRO A 32 12.50 3.87 0.53
CA PRO A 32 11.25 4.44 1.04
C PRO A 32 10.97 5.87 0.56
N TYR A 33 12.02 6.64 0.27
CA TYR A 33 11.95 8.09 0.09
C TYR A 33 10.92 8.53 -0.96
N CYS A 34 11.00 8.01 -2.18
CA CYS A 34 10.10 8.43 -3.26
C CYS A 34 8.63 8.13 -2.95
N GLY A 35 8.35 6.99 -2.31
CA GLY A 35 6.99 6.61 -1.92
C GLY A 35 6.44 7.53 -0.83
N LEU A 36 7.24 7.82 0.19
CA LEU A 36 6.85 8.74 1.26
C LEU A 36 6.65 10.17 0.74
N LYS A 37 7.56 10.66 -0.12
CA LYS A 37 7.43 12.01 -0.70
C LYS A 37 6.19 12.13 -1.59
N LEU A 38 5.85 11.08 -2.34
CA LEU A 38 4.62 11.04 -3.13
C LEU A 38 3.37 11.16 -2.24
N ALA A 39 3.36 10.45 -1.11
CA ALA A 39 2.24 10.50 -0.18
C ALA A 39 2.12 11.86 0.51
N GLU A 40 3.25 12.47 0.89
CA GLU A 40 3.30 13.84 1.45
C GLU A 40 2.65 14.85 0.49
N ILE A 41 3.09 14.86 -0.78
CA ILE A 41 2.53 15.76 -1.79
C ILE A 41 1.04 15.47 -2.04
N ALA A 42 0.65 14.19 -2.10
CA ALA A 42 -0.75 13.83 -2.32
C ALA A 42 -1.67 14.30 -1.18
N GLN A 43 -1.19 14.29 0.07
CA GLN A 43 -1.96 14.74 1.23
C GLN A 43 -2.29 16.24 1.19
N GLU A 44 -1.59 17.05 0.40
CA GLU A 44 -1.96 18.46 0.16
C GLU A 44 -3.25 18.61 -0.65
N PHE A 45 -3.62 17.59 -1.44
CA PHE A 45 -4.77 17.64 -2.36
C PHE A 45 -5.95 16.78 -1.91
N PHE A 46 -5.71 15.73 -1.12
CA PHE A 46 -6.74 14.79 -0.69
C PHE A 46 -7.17 14.99 0.77
N PRO A 47 -8.45 14.71 1.11
CA PRO A 47 -8.89 14.74 2.50
C PRO A 47 -8.08 13.80 3.39
N PRO A 48 -7.97 14.10 4.70
CA PRO A 48 -7.32 13.23 5.67
C PRO A 48 -7.85 11.80 5.61
N GLY A 49 -6.94 10.82 5.57
CA GLY A 49 -7.28 9.39 5.56
C GLY A 49 -7.47 8.76 4.17
N VAL A 50 -7.58 9.56 3.10
CA VAL A 50 -7.71 9.03 1.73
C VAL A 50 -6.39 8.48 1.21
N VAL A 51 -5.31 9.25 1.33
CA VAL A 51 -3.95 8.82 1.00
C VAL A 51 -3.10 8.79 2.26
N GLN A 52 -2.69 7.60 2.64
CA GLN A 52 -1.83 7.36 3.80
C GLN A 52 -0.58 6.62 3.36
N ALA A 53 0.51 6.76 4.10
CA ALA A 53 1.71 5.97 3.89
C ALA A 53 2.26 5.42 5.21
N LEU A 54 2.71 4.17 5.17
CA LEU A 54 3.36 3.50 6.29
C LEU A 54 4.66 2.87 5.80
N SER A 55 5.78 3.39 6.30
CA SER A 55 7.09 2.80 6.07
C SER A 55 7.49 1.95 7.27
N GLY A 56 8.08 0.80 7.00
CA GLY A 56 8.49 -0.16 8.01
C GLY A 56 9.23 -1.31 7.35
N ASP A 57 9.71 -2.23 8.18
CA ASP A 57 10.44 -3.42 7.78
C ASP A 57 9.54 -4.47 7.10
N ASP A 58 10.07 -5.68 6.92
CA ASP A 58 9.35 -6.80 6.32
C ASP A 58 8.24 -7.36 7.21
N ASN A 59 8.22 -7.04 8.52
CA ASN A 59 7.15 -7.46 9.42
C ASN A 59 5.87 -6.66 9.18
N LEU A 60 5.95 -5.42 8.70
CA LEU A 60 4.78 -4.59 8.43
C LEU A 60 3.86 -5.18 7.34
N GLY A 61 4.43 -5.89 6.36
CA GLY A 61 3.65 -6.51 5.27
C GLY A 61 2.59 -7.50 5.77
N PRO A 62 3.00 -8.56 6.49
CA PRO A 62 2.08 -9.52 7.11
C PRO A 62 0.99 -8.89 7.96
N TRP A 63 1.34 -7.90 8.80
CA TRP A 63 0.39 -7.20 9.68
C TRP A 63 -0.69 -6.49 8.88
N LEU A 64 -0.32 -5.79 7.81
CA LEU A 64 -1.28 -5.13 6.93
C LEU A 64 -2.15 -6.15 6.19
N THR A 65 -1.56 -7.20 5.62
CA THR A 65 -2.32 -8.19 4.84
C THR A 65 -3.32 -9.01 5.65
N ALA A 66 -3.11 -9.13 6.97
CA ALA A 66 -4.02 -9.82 7.88
C ALA A 66 -5.09 -8.90 8.50
N HIS A 67 -5.02 -7.59 8.24
CA HIS A 67 -5.91 -6.63 8.89
C HIS A 67 -7.33 -6.68 8.27
N PRO A 68 -8.40 -6.89 9.05
CA PRO A 68 -9.76 -7.11 8.54
C PRO A 68 -10.35 -5.90 7.78
N GLY A 69 -9.83 -4.69 8.03
CA GLY A 69 -10.21 -3.48 7.32
C GLY A 69 -9.65 -3.37 5.88
N ILE A 70 -8.68 -4.20 5.49
CA ILE A 70 -8.08 -4.19 4.16
C ILE A 70 -8.92 -5.06 3.23
N GLN A 71 -9.49 -4.44 2.18
CA GLN A 71 -10.36 -5.14 1.23
C GLN A 71 -9.62 -5.60 -0.02
N LYS A 72 -8.43 -5.04 -0.29
CA LYS A 72 -7.66 -5.37 -1.49
C LYS A 72 -6.18 -5.11 -1.26
N VAL A 73 -5.34 -5.99 -1.76
CA VAL A 73 -3.87 -5.82 -1.73
C VAL A 73 -3.35 -5.82 -3.16
N SER A 74 -2.52 -4.83 -3.49
CA SER A 74 -1.85 -4.72 -4.79
C SER A 74 -0.34 -4.78 -4.61
N PHE A 75 0.19 -6.00 -4.59
CA PHE A 75 1.60 -6.24 -4.35
C PHE A 75 2.43 -6.19 -5.64
N THR A 76 3.63 -5.59 -5.56
CA THR A 76 4.69 -5.74 -6.57
C THR A 76 6.00 -6.04 -5.86
N GLY A 77 6.64 -7.14 -6.22
CA GLY A 77 7.87 -7.62 -5.61
C GLY A 77 8.17 -9.05 -6.06
N SER A 78 8.95 -9.78 -5.27
CA SER A 78 9.35 -11.15 -5.60
C SER A 78 8.19 -12.15 -5.49
N THR A 79 8.23 -13.20 -6.31
CA THR A 79 7.24 -14.30 -6.29
C THR A 79 7.08 -14.95 -4.91
N PRO A 80 8.16 -15.29 -4.16
CA PRO A 80 8.02 -15.90 -2.85
C PRO A 80 7.30 -15.01 -1.83
N THR A 81 7.45 -13.69 -1.93
CA THR A 81 6.73 -12.75 -1.07
C THR A 81 5.29 -12.58 -1.53
N GLY A 82 5.03 -12.55 -2.84
CA GLY A 82 3.68 -12.49 -3.39
C GLY A 82 2.81 -13.68 -2.97
N ILE A 83 3.37 -14.89 -2.96
CA ILE A 83 2.69 -16.09 -2.48
C ILE A 83 2.31 -15.95 -1.00
N ARG A 84 3.24 -15.48 -0.15
CA ARG A 84 2.99 -15.23 1.28
C ARG A 84 1.91 -14.18 1.51
N VAL A 85 1.93 -13.08 0.74
CA VAL A 85 0.89 -12.04 0.78
C VAL A 85 -0.47 -12.64 0.44
N MET A 86 -0.56 -13.44 -0.62
CA MET A 86 -1.81 -14.06 -1.05
C MET A 86 -2.34 -15.05 0.00
N GLN A 87 -1.46 -15.85 0.61
CA GLN A 87 -1.82 -16.75 1.71
C GLN A 87 -2.35 -16.00 2.92
N SER A 88 -1.78 -14.84 3.26
CA SER A 88 -2.28 -14.00 4.37
C SER A 88 -3.66 -13.41 4.07
N CYS A 89 -3.91 -13.00 2.82
CA CYS A 89 -5.19 -12.38 2.42
C CYS A 89 -6.33 -13.40 2.24
N ALA A 90 -6.02 -14.70 2.12
CA ALA A 90 -7.00 -15.77 1.91
C ALA A 90 -7.59 -16.33 3.23
N LYS A 91 -7.16 -15.80 4.38
CA LYS A 91 -7.68 -16.16 5.70
C LYS A 91 -8.84 -15.24 6.07
#